data_AF-A0A4Q4KRZ9-F1
#
_entry.id   AF-A0A4Q4KRZ9-F1
#
_cell.length_a   1.000
_cell.length_b   1.000
_cell.length_c   1.000
_cell.angle_alpha   90.00
_cell.angle_beta   90.00
_cell.angle_gamma   90.00
#
_symmetry.space_group_name_H-M   'P 1'
#
loop_
_entity.id
_entity.type
_entity.pdbx_description
1 polymer ?
#
loop_
_entity_poly.entity_id
_entity_poly.type
_entity_poly.pdbx_seq_one_letter_code
_entity_poly.pdbx_strand_id
1 'polypeptide(L)'
;MNKKKISILILSILFLYSCKEGDKYQGPTKDFGISEYYKPFLFSKSDTLIISKTLKYDFNDYAFEQKSKIAIKLVDTSQNILTNKNIRLYINDEFVVNNEFEINSEKSVSGKIRIGIQLLPDYPAGYTSGFISISSHDLDIVNNTDLNTSSELRLFKWEANHKLIMNPLKKGLMWFSVIVLSILLLWFLVFRNRIYPKFKKGKIQILKPYFGGITFNRKAKLIVLTATQKKQKLLNKVFTGKVIYEVNTMYQEDIILRPGRGSKLKIKLPIGARISPSVINLEKFNKYSIQYNNESIEIQYS
;
A
#
# COMPACT_ATOMS: atom_id res chain seq x y z
N MET A 1 30.32 -8.19 -0.18
CA MET A 1 29.06 -7.88 -0.91
C MET A 1 29.36 -6.64 -1.72
N ASN A 2 29.31 -6.73 -3.04
CA ASN A 2 29.87 -5.71 -3.93
C ASN A 2 29.08 -4.40 -3.77
N LYS A 3 29.75 -3.26 -3.52
CA LYS A 3 29.09 -1.94 -3.30
C LYS A 3 28.05 -1.64 -4.40
N LYS A 4 28.33 -2.07 -5.64
CA LYS A 4 27.43 -1.99 -6.79
C LYS A 4 26.03 -2.62 -6.57
N LYS A 5 25.91 -3.72 -5.82
CA LYS A 5 24.59 -4.37 -5.59
C LYS A 5 23.72 -3.64 -4.57
N ILE A 6 24.33 -2.90 -3.64
CA ILE A 6 23.60 -2.10 -2.65
C ILE A 6 23.09 -0.81 -3.30
N SER A 7 23.90 -0.18 -4.15
CA SER A 7 23.51 1.04 -4.87
C SER A 7 22.31 0.84 -5.80
N ILE A 8 22.21 -0.32 -6.48
CA ILE A 8 21.07 -0.63 -7.37
C ILE A 8 19.77 -0.80 -6.57
N LEU A 9 19.84 -1.37 -5.36
CA LEU A 9 18.67 -1.54 -4.50
C LEU A 9 18.13 -0.20 -3.98
N ILE A 10 19.03 0.71 -3.60
CA ILE A 10 18.66 2.07 -3.15
C ILE A 10 18.08 2.88 -4.30
N LEU A 11 18.65 2.76 -5.51
CA LEU A 11 18.13 3.45 -6.70
C LEU A 11 16.72 2.96 -7.07
N SER A 12 16.41 1.67 -6.92
CA SER A 12 15.07 1.14 -7.17
C SER A 12 14.00 1.61 -6.17
N ILE A 13 14.40 1.97 -4.94
CA ILE A 13 13.46 2.50 -3.93
C ILE A 13 13.14 3.98 -4.19
N LEU A 14 14.10 4.75 -4.72
CA LEU A 14 13.89 6.17 -5.06
C LEU A 14 12.95 6.37 -6.26
N PHE A 15 12.90 5.43 -7.21
CA PHE A 15 11.94 5.50 -8.33
C PHE A 15 10.47 5.24 -7.92
N LEU A 16 10.22 4.71 -6.73
CA LEU A 16 8.86 4.46 -6.23
C LEU A 16 8.21 5.68 -5.56
N TYR A 17 8.99 6.74 -5.30
CA TYR A 17 8.54 7.94 -4.57
C TYR A 17 8.17 9.13 -5.46
N SER A 18 8.03 8.93 -6.79
CA SER A 18 7.47 9.95 -7.68
C SER A 18 5.96 10.04 -7.47
N CYS A 19 5.52 10.56 -6.33
CA CYS A 19 4.19 11.11 -6.14
C CYS A 19 4.01 12.21 -7.18
N LYS A 20 3.24 11.92 -8.25
CA LYS A 20 2.66 12.98 -9.07
C LYS A 20 1.63 13.68 -8.20
N GLU A 21 1.94 14.91 -7.79
CA GLU A 21 0.90 15.86 -7.40
C GLU A 21 -0.08 15.94 -8.56
N GLY A 22 -1.33 15.59 -8.30
CA GLY A 22 -2.39 15.71 -9.28
C GLY A 22 -2.69 17.19 -9.45
N ASP A 23 -2.10 17.79 -10.48
CA ASP A 23 -2.48 19.13 -10.90
C ASP A 23 -4.00 19.15 -11.13
N LYS A 24 -4.70 20.03 -10.40
CA LYS A 24 -6.11 20.30 -10.65
C LYS A 24 -6.21 20.96 -12.02
N TYR A 25 -6.49 20.15 -13.03
CA TYR A 25 -6.65 20.60 -14.42
C TYR A 25 -7.75 21.66 -14.49
N GLN A 26 -7.39 22.90 -14.81
CA GLN A 26 -8.31 23.96 -15.19
C GLN A 26 -8.14 24.22 -16.69
N GLY A 27 -8.82 23.42 -17.51
CA GLY A 27 -8.90 23.64 -18.94
C GLY A 27 -9.84 24.80 -19.30
N PRO A 28 -9.60 25.52 -20.40
CA PRO A 28 -10.57 26.45 -20.95
C PRO A 28 -11.67 25.66 -21.69
N THR A 29 -12.92 26.15 -21.59
CA THR A 29 -14.15 25.66 -22.27
C THR A 29 -14.90 24.47 -21.64
N LYS A 30 -16.24 24.59 -21.52
CA LYS A 30 -17.36 23.62 -21.27
C LYS A 30 -17.22 22.46 -20.25
N ASP A 31 -16.04 21.95 -20.00
CA ASP A 31 -15.74 20.84 -19.11
C ASP A 31 -15.76 21.29 -17.63
N PHE A 32 -16.40 20.49 -16.77
CA PHE A 32 -16.36 20.58 -15.31
C PHE A 32 -15.19 19.78 -14.72
N GLY A 33 -14.54 18.93 -15.53
CA GLY A 33 -13.35 18.16 -15.18
C GLY A 33 -13.64 16.68 -14.88
N ILE A 34 -12.71 16.06 -14.16
CA ILE A 34 -12.75 14.63 -13.83
C ILE A 34 -13.23 14.47 -12.39
N SER A 35 -14.34 13.74 -12.20
CA SER A 35 -14.79 13.26 -10.90
C SER A 35 -14.23 11.85 -10.69
N GLU A 36 -13.25 11.75 -9.79
CA GLU A 36 -12.68 10.46 -9.40
C GLU A 36 -13.53 9.84 -8.29
N TYR A 37 -13.72 8.51 -8.38
CA TYR A 37 -14.43 7.74 -7.37
C TYR A 37 -13.81 6.38 -7.15
N TYR A 38 -14.07 5.80 -5.99
CA TYR A 38 -13.67 4.42 -5.70
C TYR A 38 -14.79 3.63 -5.04
N LYS A 39 -14.81 2.33 -5.32
CA LYS A 39 -15.70 1.39 -4.64
C LYS A 39 -15.31 1.23 -3.17
N PRO A 40 -16.28 1.00 -2.27
CA PRO A 40 -15.99 0.77 -0.86
C PRO A 40 -15.06 -0.44 -0.69
N PHE A 41 -14.16 -0.35 0.29
CA PHE A 41 -13.21 -1.42 0.61
C PHE A 41 -12.97 -1.50 2.10
N LEU A 42 -13.22 -2.66 2.70
CA LEU A 42 -13.19 -2.88 4.15
C LEU A 42 -14.09 -1.86 4.86
N PHE A 43 -13.51 -0.96 5.66
CA PHE A 43 -14.21 0.11 6.39
C PHE A 43 -14.17 1.47 5.68
N SER A 44 -13.47 1.58 4.55
CA SER A 44 -13.44 2.81 3.74
C SER A 44 -14.70 2.86 2.87
N LYS A 45 -15.57 3.84 3.16
CA LYS A 45 -16.74 4.16 2.34
C LYS A 45 -16.31 4.76 1.01
N SER A 46 -17.12 4.55 -0.03
CA SER A 46 -16.96 5.23 -1.31
C SER A 46 -17.03 6.74 -1.12
N ASP A 47 -16.15 7.44 -1.83
CA ASP A 47 -16.13 8.88 -1.89
C ASP A 47 -16.14 9.31 -3.35
N THR A 48 -16.80 10.44 -3.63
CA THR A 48 -16.90 11.03 -4.96
C THR A 48 -16.63 12.51 -4.88
N LEU A 49 -15.72 12.99 -5.72
CA LEU A 49 -15.37 14.40 -5.74
C LEU A 49 -16.48 15.23 -6.39
N ILE A 50 -16.84 16.34 -5.73
CA ILE A 50 -17.73 17.36 -6.29
C ILE A 50 -16.90 18.19 -7.28
N ILE A 51 -17.31 18.16 -8.54
CA ILE A 51 -16.75 19.00 -9.60
C ILE A 51 -17.54 20.30 -9.64
N SER A 52 -16.88 21.45 -9.58
CA SER A 52 -17.58 22.73 -9.45
C SER A 52 -17.05 23.80 -10.38
N LYS A 53 -17.94 24.65 -10.89
CA LYS A 53 -17.63 25.79 -11.76
C LYS A 53 -18.39 27.02 -11.31
N THR A 54 -17.75 28.18 -11.34
CA THR A 54 -18.39 29.44 -10.99
C THR A 54 -18.91 30.12 -12.24
N LEU A 55 -20.22 30.36 -12.29
CA LEU A 55 -20.88 31.19 -13.29
C LEU A 55 -21.06 32.60 -12.76
N LYS A 56 -20.98 33.59 -13.65
CA LYS A 56 -21.34 34.99 -13.36
C LYS A 56 -22.71 35.25 -13.97
N TYR A 57 -23.54 36.00 -13.28
CA TYR A 57 -24.83 36.47 -13.79
C TYR A 57 -24.96 37.98 -13.57
N ASP A 58 -25.76 38.61 -14.41
CA ASP A 58 -26.04 40.04 -14.39
C ASP A 58 -27.44 40.29 -14.94
N PHE A 59 -28.28 40.97 -14.17
CA PHE A 59 -29.62 41.40 -14.56
C PHE A 59 -29.54 42.85 -15.05
N ASN A 60 -30.27 43.17 -16.12
CA ASN A 60 -30.40 44.57 -16.53
C ASN A 60 -31.33 45.34 -15.56
N ASP A 61 -31.32 46.67 -15.68
CA ASP A 61 -32.10 47.57 -14.82
C ASP A 61 -33.60 47.21 -14.84
N TYR A 62 -34.14 46.88 -16.02
CA TYR A 62 -35.54 46.49 -16.17
C TYR A 62 -35.89 45.21 -15.40
N ALA A 63 -35.09 44.16 -15.51
CA ALA A 63 -35.29 42.90 -14.77
C ALA A 63 -35.13 43.08 -13.26
N PHE A 64 -34.32 44.06 -12.83
CA PHE A 64 -34.21 44.44 -11.43
C PHE A 64 -35.48 45.16 -10.94
N GLU A 65 -35.96 46.16 -11.69
CA GLU A 65 -37.19 46.89 -11.38
C GLU A 65 -38.42 45.97 -11.31
N GLN A 66 -38.52 45.01 -12.22
CA GLN A 66 -39.60 44.02 -12.27
C GLN A 66 -39.43 42.88 -11.25
N LYS A 67 -38.33 42.85 -10.48
CA LYS A 67 -38.01 41.75 -9.56
C LYS A 67 -38.04 40.37 -10.22
N SER A 68 -37.59 40.30 -11.47
CA SER A 68 -37.62 39.11 -12.29
C SER A 68 -36.83 37.95 -11.68
N LYS A 69 -37.27 36.74 -12.01
CA LYS A 69 -36.71 35.49 -11.52
C LYS A 69 -36.37 34.55 -12.66
N ILE A 70 -35.40 33.68 -12.40
CA ILE A 70 -35.03 32.59 -13.29
C ILE A 70 -34.69 31.35 -12.47
N ALA A 71 -35.39 30.26 -12.73
CA ALA A 71 -35.07 28.96 -12.18
C ALA A 71 -34.26 28.15 -13.20
N ILE A 72 -33.14 27.60 -12.74
CA ILE A 72 -32.25 26.77 -13.53
C ILE A 72 -32.30 25.33 -13.04
N LYS A 73 -32.23 24.39 -13.99
CA LYS A 73 -32.17 22.95 -13.73
C LYS A 73 -31.10 22.25 -14.57
N LEU A 74 -30.61 21.12 -14.06
CA LEU A 74 -29.67 20.26 -14.78
C LEU A 74 -30.44 19.25 -15.65
N VAL A 75 -30.19 19.25 -16.97
CA VAL A 75 -30.79 18.32 -17.94
C VAL A 75 -29.72 17.54 -18.70
N ASP A 76 -30.09 16.36 -19.21
CA ASP A 76 -29.24 15.57 -20.08
C ASP A 76 -29.16 16.16 -21.51
N THR A 77 -28.42 15.49 -22.42
CA THR A 77 -28.34 15.91 -23.83
C THR A 77 -29.69 15.86 -24.55
N SER A 78 -30.61 15.02 -24.08
CA SER A 78 -31.97 14.84 -24.60
C SER A 78 -33.01 15.75 -23.92
N GLN A 79 -32.57 16.70 -23.09
CA GLN A 79 -33.40 17.60 -22.27
C GLN A 79 -34.27 16.94 -21.18
N ASN A 80 -34.04 15.66 -20.89
CA ASN A 80 -34.71 15.03 -19.75
C ASN A 80 -34.10 15.56 -18.46
N ILE A 81 -34.95 15.79 -17.47
CA ILE A 81 -34.50 16.18 -16.15
C ILE A 81 -33.67 15.04 -15.58
N LEU A 82 -32.47 15.38 -15.10
CA LEU A 82 -31.61 14.44 -14.40
C LEU A 82 -32.16 14.25 -12.97
N THR A 83 -33.34 13.63 -12.86
CA THR A 83 -33.94 13.20 -11.58
C THR A 83 -33.32 11.91 -11.06
N ASN A 84 -32.38 11.34 -11.80
CA ASN A 84 -31.78 10.07 -11.45
C ASN A 84 -30.95 10.22 -10.16
N LYS A 85 -31.15 9.32 -9.19
CA LYS A 85 -30.55 9.37 -7.84
C LYS A 85 -29.02 9.44 -7.82
N ASN A 86 -28.38 9.21 -8.97
CA ASN A 86 -26.94 9.06 -9.12
C ASN A 86 -26.21 10.36 -9.50
N ILE A 87 -26.91 11.48 -9.65
CA ILE A 87 -26.31 12.81 -9.82
C ILE A 87 -26.93 13.77 -8.79
N ARG A 88 -26.10 14.54 -8.09
CA ARG A 88 -26.53 15.59 -7.16
C ARG A 88 -26.03 16.95 -7.63
N LEU A 89 -26.93 17.92 -7.64
CA LEU A 89 -26.62 19.32 -7.88
C LEU A 89 -26.29 20.02 -6.55
N TYR A 90 -25.24 20.81 -6.57
CA TYR A 90 -24.85 21.70 -5.49
C TYR A 90 -24.80 23.13 -6.03
N ILE A 91 -25.31 24.09 -5.26
CA ILE A 91 -25.21 25.51 -5.57
C ILE A 91 -24.61 26.21 -4.35
N ASN A 92 -23.51 26.93 -4.56
CA ASN A 92 -22.74 27.56 -3.47
C ASN A 92 -22.40 26.58 -2.34
N ASP A 93 -22.02 25.35 -2.73
CA ASP A 93 -21.68 24.22 -1.85
C ASP A 93 -22.86 23.63 -1.04
N GLU A 94 -24.09 24.10 -1.26
CA GLU A 94 -25.31 23.54 -0.67
C GLU A 94 -26.02 22.58 -1.63
N PHE A 95 -26.54 21.47 -1.11
CA PHE A 95 -27.28 20.49 -1.91
C PHE A 95 -28.65 21.04 -2.30
N VAL A 96 -28.96 20.98 -3.60
CA VAL A 96 -30.22 21.47 -4.14
C VAL A 96 -31.19 20.32 -4.35
N VAL A 97 -32.31 20.35 -3.61
CA VAL A 97 -33.40 19.37 -3.76
C VAL A 97 -34.06 19.57 -5.12
N ASN A 98 -34.40 18.47 -5.82
CA ASN A 98 -35.00 18.46 -7.16
C ASN A 98 -34.13 19.02 -8.30
N ASN A 99 -32.85 19.30 -8.05
CA ASN A 99 -31.92 19.85 -9.05
C ASN A 99 -32.41 21.15 -9.71
N GLU A 100 -33.17 21.97 -8.97
CA GLU A 100 -33.70 23.25 -9.42
C GLU A 100 -33.32 24.37 -8.45
N PHE A 101 -32.76 25.46 -8.98
CA PHE A 101 -32.31 26.60 -8.19
C PHE A 101 -32.80 27.91 -8.78
N GLU A 102 -33.38 28.78 -7.95
CA GLU A 102 -33.91 30.07 -8.36
C GLU A 102 -32.91 31.20 -8.10
N ILE A 103 -32.68 32.02 -9.13
CA ILE A 103 -31.93 33.27 -9.06
C ILE A 103 -32.94 34.40 -9.17
N ASN A 104 -32.91 35.34 -8.23
CA ASN A 104 -33.84 36.46 -8.14
C ASN A 104 -33.06 37.78 -8.19
N SER A 105 -33.47 38.69 -9.08
CA SER A 105 -32.84 40.00 -9.25
C SER A 105 -32.96 40.89 -8.00
N GLU A 106 -34.03 40.75 -7.21
CA GLU A 106 -34.27 41.51 -5.97
C GLU A 106 -33.16 41.31 -4.94
N LYS A 107 -32.56 40.12 -4.89
CA LYS A 107 -31.47 39.82 -3.96
C LYS A 107 -30.14 40.42 -4.41
N SER A 108 -29.92 40.52 -5.72
CA SER A 108 -28.66 41.00 -6.29
C SER A 108 -28.77 41.19 -7.81
N VAL A 109 -28.41 42.38 -8.30
CA VAL A 109 -28.34 42.73 -9.73
C VAL A 109 -27.28 41.89 -10.45
N SER A 110 -26.10 41.73 -9.85
CA SER A 110 -24.99 40.96 -10.44
C SER A 110 -24.28 40.13 -9.38
N GLY A 111 -23.87 38.91 -9.76
CA GLY A 111 -23.29 38.00 -8.80
C GLY A 111 -22.53 36.82 -9.40
N LYS A 112 -22.10 35.93 -8.50
CA LYS A 112 -21.39 34.69 -8.83
C LYS A 112 -22.11 33.52 -8.18
N ILE A 113 -22.31 32.45 -8.95
CA ILE A 113 -22.94 31.22 -8.48
C ILE A 113 -21.97 30.08 -8.73
N ARG A 114 -21.63 29.32 -7.68
CA ARG A 114 -20.81 28.12 -7.81
C ARG A 114 -21.72 26.92 -8.03
N ILE A 115 -21.69 26.36 -9.22
CA ILE A 115 -22.43 25.15 -9.56
C ILE A 115 -21.52 23.95 -9.35
N GLY A 116 -21.91 23.05 -8.46
CA GLY A 116 -21.26 21.76 -8.20
C GLY A 116 -22.10 20.61 -8.73
N ILE A 117 -21.46 19.63 -9.34
CA ILE A 117 -22.07 18.37 -9.76
C ILE A 117 -21.34 17.26 -9.02
N GLN A 118 -22.09 16.38 -8.35
CA GLN A 118 -21.55 15.17 -7.75
C GLN A 118 -22.12 13.96 -8.48
N LEU A 119 -21.25 13.20 -9.14
CA LEU A 119 -21.59 11.90 -9.71
C LEU A 119 -21.42 10.87 -8.59
N LEU A 120 -22.47 10.11 -8.28
CA LEU A 120 -22.41 9.08 -7.24
C LEU A 120 -21.68 7.82 -7.73
N PRO A 121 -21.18 6.96 -6.83
CA PRO A 121 -20.39 5.78 -7.22
C PRO A 121 -21.10 4.79 -8.16
N ASP A 122 -22.44 4.78 -8.12
CA ASP A 122 -23.28 3.93 -8.97
C ASP A 122 -23.52 4.54 -10.37
N TYR A 123 -23.07 5.77 -10.59
CA TYR A 123 -23.10 6.40 -11.90
C TYR A 123 -22.07 5.71 -12.83
N PRO A 124 -22.43 5.42 -14.09
CA PRO A 124 -21.51 4.76 -15.03
C PRO A 124 -20.21 5.54 -15.18
N ALA A 125 -19.10 4.83 -15.36
CA ALA A 125 -17.81 5.44 -15.66
C ALA A 125 -17.77 5.94 -17.11
N GLY A 126 -17.06 7.03 -17.35
CA GLY A 126 -16.90 7.63 -18.68
C GLY A 126 -17.35 9.09 -18.73
N TYR A 127 -17.44 9.60 -19.97
CA TYR A 127 -17.86 10.97 -20.24
C TYR A 127 -19.38 11.09 -20.19
N THR A 128 -19.85 12.07 -19.44
CA THR A 128 -21.23 12.50 -19.41
C THR A 128 -21.29 13.97 -19.75
N SER A 129 -22.33 14.36 -20.48
CA SER A 129 -22.61 15.75 -20.78
C SER A 129 -24.09 16.05 -20.65
N GLY A 130 -24.41 17.33 -20.51
CA GLY A 130 -25.76 17.82 -20.46
C GLY A 130 -25.79 19.34 -20.56
N PHE A 131 -26.92 19.91 -20.19
CA PHE A 131 -27.12 21.35 -20.19
C PHE A 131 -27.66 21.83 -18.84
N ILE A 132 -27.35 23.07 -18.51
CA ILE A 132 -28.11 23.87 -17.56
C ILE A 132 -29.21 24.51 -18.39
N SER A 133 -30.46 24.18 -18.07
CA SER A 133 -31.66 24.66 -18.76
C SER A 133 -32.48 25.53 -17.83
N ILE A 134 -33.27 26.43 -18.40
CA ILE A 134 -34.28 27.18 -17.65
C ILE A 134 -35.49 26.26 -17.42
N SER A 135 -36.03 26.27 -16.20
CA SER A 135 -37.29 25.59 -15.83
C SER A 135 -38.46 26.55 -15.74
N SER A 136 -38.27 27.71 -15.13
CA SER A 136 -39.25 28.81 -15.06
C SER A 136 -38.52 30.17 -15.15
N HIS A 137 -39.19 31.17 -15.71
CA HIS A 137 -38.62 32.52 -15.87
C HIS A 137 -39.71 33.58 -15.99
N ASP A 138 -39.37 34.80 -15.57
CA ASP A 138 -40.14 36.03 -15.80
C ASP A 138 -39.36 37.01 -16.72
N LEU A 139 -38.50 36.46 -17.57
CA LEU A 139 -37.61 37.20 -18.47
C LEU A 139 -37.93 36.89 -19.92
N ASP A 140 -37.80 37.90 -20.79
CA ASP A 140 -37.95 37.71 -22.24
C ASP A 140 -36.69 37.13 -22.89
N ILE A 141 -35.50 37.58 -22.48
CA ILE A 141 -34.22 37.23 -23.11
C ILE A 141 -33.16 36.87 -22.07
N VAL A 142 -32.42 35.79 -22.32
CA VAL A 142 -31.20 35.44 -21.56
C VAL A 142 -30.07 35.06 -22.52
N ASN A 143 -28.90 35.70 -22.40
CA ASN A 143 -27.74 35.46 -23.26
C ASN A 143 -28.04 35.50 -24.78
N ASN A 144 -28.86 36.46 -25.20
CA ASN A 144 -29.37 36.63 -26.58
C ASN A 144 -30.33 35.52 -27.07
N THR A 145 -30.80 34.65 -26.17
CA THR A 145 -31.85 33.68 -26.46
C THR A 145 -33.19 34.23 -25.98
N ASP A 146 -34.14 34.39 -26.91
CA ASP A 146 -35.54 34.69 -26.60
C ASP A 146 -36.21 33.46 -25.97
N LEU A 147 -36.67 33.60 -24.74
CA LEU A 147 -37.24 32.53 -23.94
C LEU A 147 -38.71 32.24 -24.27
N ASN A 148 -39.42 33.21 -24.83
CA ASN A 148 -40.85 33.05 -25.17
C ASN A 148 -41.04 32.30 -26.48
N THR A 149 -40.08 32.42 -27.40
CA THR A 149 -40.17 31.86 -28.76
C THR A 149 -39.29 30.61 -28.95
N SER A 150 -38.26 30.44 -28.12
CA SER A 150 -37.33 29.31 -28.25
C SER A 150 -37.89 28.03 -27.62
N SER A 151 -37.85 26.93 -28.40
CA SER A 151 -38.05 25.58 -27.85
C SER A 151 -36.82 25.07 -27.08
N GLU A 152 -35.66 25.72 -27.23
CA GLU A 152 -34.43 25.36 -26.56
C GLU A 152 -34.08 26.37 -25.46
N LEU A 153 -34.40 26.02 -24.20
CA LEU A 153 -34.09 26.81 -23.02
C LEU A 153 -32.69 26.53 -22.44
N ARG A 154 -31.71 26.22 -23.29
CA ARG A 154 -30.36 25.79 -22.89
C ARG A 154 -29.44 27.00 -22.65
N LEU A 155 -28.90 27.12 -21.44
CA LEU A 155 -27.98 28.21 -21.05
C LEU A 155 -26.52 27.85 -21.16
N PHE A 156 -26.15 26.66 -20.66
CA PHE A 156 -24.75 26.29 -20.52
C PHE A 156 -24.56 24.78 -20.71
N LYS A 157 -23.68 24.37 -21.62
CA LYS A 157 -23.29 22.96 -21.77
C LYS A 157 -22.27 22.59 -20.70
N TRP A 158 -22.55 21.52 -19.95
CA TRP A 158 -21.60 20.94 -19.01
C TRP A 158 -21.13 19.56 -19.50
N GLU A 159 -19.88 19.24 -19.24
CA GLU A 159 -19.28 17.94 -19.50
C GLU A 159 -18.50 17.51 -18.27
N ALA A 160 -18.49 16.22 -17.94
CA ALA A 160 -17.79 15.67 -16.79
C ALA A 160 -17.33 14.25 -17.10
N ASN A 161 -16.15 13.88 -16.62
CA ASN A 161 -15.64 12.51 -16.76
C ASN A 161 -15.66 11.79 -15.41
N HIS A 162 -16.42 10.71 -15.31
CA HIS A 162 -16.50 9.87 -14.11
C HIS A 162 -15.47 8.74 -14.19
N LYS A 163 -14.44 8.80 -13.34
CA LYS A 163 -13.29 7.90 -13.43
C LYS A 163 -13.17 7.02 -12.19
N LEU A 164 -13.25 5.71 -12.41
CA LEU A 164 -13.00 4.72 -11.37
C LEU A 164 -11.50 4.67 -11.04
N ILE A 165 -11.15 5.01 -9.81
CA ILE A 165 -9.81 4.88 -9.25
C ILE A 165 -9.76 3.74 -8.23
N MET A 166 -8.55 3.23 -7.97
CA MET A 166 -8.35 2.23 -6.93
C MET A 166 -8.54 2.87 -5.55
N ASN A 167 -9.31 2.23 -4.68
CA ASN A 167 -9.50 2.67 -3.30
C ASN A 167 -8.14 2.96 -2.63
N PRO A 168 -7.92 4.13 -2.03
CA PRO A 168 -6.65 4.51 -1.42
C PRO A 168 -6.14 3.51 -0.38
N LEU A 169 -7.04 2.92 0.41
CA LEU A 169 -6.70 1.89 1.40
C LEU A 169 -6.20 0.62 0.71
N LYS A 170 -6.89 0.19 -0.36
CA LYS A 170 -6.46 -0.96 -1.18
C LYS A 170 -5.09 -0.71 -1.80
N LYS A 171 -4.86 0.50 -2.32
CA LYS A 171 -3.56 0.93 -2.86
C LYS A 171 -2.47 0.85 -1.79
N GLY A 172 -2.73 1.36 -0.59
CA GLY A 172 -1.79 1.31 0.54
C GLY A 172 -1.46 -0.12 0.96
N LEU A 173 -2.47 -0.98 1.10
CA LEU A 173 -2.29 -2.37 1.50
C LEU A 173 -1.52 -3.19 0.44
N MET A 174 -1.74 -2.91 -0.84
CA MET A 174 -0.95 -3.49 -1.93
C MET A 174 0.53 -3.11 -1.80
N TRP A 175 0.84 -1.81 -1.61
CA TRP A 175 2.22 -1.36 -1.43
C TRP A 175 2.88 -1.94 -0.18
N PHE A 176 2.15 -1.98 0.93
CA PHE A 176 2.63 -2.61 2.16
C PHE A 176 2.99 -4.09 1.94
N SER A 177 2.14 -4.84 1.24
CA SER A 177 2.40 -6.24 0.88
C SER A 177 3.66 -6.39 0.03
N VAL A 178 3.85 -5.53 -0.98
CA VAL A 178 5.06 -5.51 -1.84
C VAL A 178 6.33 -5.25 -1.01
N ILE A 179 6.28 -4.31 -0.07
CA ILE A 179 7.42 -3.99 0.81
C ILE A 179 7.75 -5.17 1.71
N VAL A 180 6.76 -5.75 2.39
CA VAL A 180 6.96 -6.92 3.27
C VAL A 180 7.55 -8.09 2.49
N LEU A 181 7.01 -8.38 1.31
CA LEU A 181 7.53 -9.45 0.44
C LEU A 181 8.97 -9.18 0.02
N SER A 182 9.30 -7.93 -0.32
CA SER A 182 10.66 -7.52 -0.69
C SER A 182 11.66 -7.71 0.46
N ILE A 183 11.27 -7.33 1.68
CA ILE A 183 12.09 -7.53 2.89
C ILE A 183 12.30 -9.02 3.17
N LEU A 184 11.24 -9.82 3.07
CA LEU A 184 11.33 -11.27 3.25
C LEU A 184 12.25 -11.91 2.21
N LEU A 185 12.11 -11.52 0.95
CA LEU A 185 12.93 -12.03 -0.15
C LEU A 185 14.41 -11.66 0.06
N LEU A 186 14.68 -10.41 0.45
CA LEU A 186 16.03 -9.95 0.81
C LEU A 186 16.60 -10.73 2.00
N TRP A 187 15.79 -10.98 3.03
CA TRP A 187 16.16 -11.81 4.17
C TRP A 187 16.55 -13.22 3.72
N PHE A 188 15.69 -13.90 2.95
CA PHE A 188 15.91 -15.29 2.55
C PHE A 188 17.08 -15.48 1.58
N LEU A 189 17.29 -14.55 0.64
CA LEU A 189 18.35 -14.65 -0.35
C LEU A 189 19.72 -14.24 0.21
N VAL A 190 19.77 -13.13 0.93
CA VAL A 190 21.04 -12.48 1.32
C VAL A 190 21.35 -12.72 2.80
N PHE A 191 20.52 -12.19 3.71
CA PHE A 191 20.85 -12.16 5.13
C PHE A 191 20.87 -13.55 5.76
N ARG A 192 19.89 -14.40 5.45
CA ARG A 192 19.79 -15.76 5.97
C ARG A 192 21.03 -16.58 5.65
N ASN A 193 21.54 -16.51 4.41
CA ASN A 193 22.74 -17.25 4.02
C ASN A 193 24.01 -16.70 4.66
N ARG A 194 24.06 -15.39 4.96
CA ARG A 194 25.21 -14.74 5.60
C ARG A 194 25.28 -14.97 7.11
N ILE A 195 24.15 -14.80 7.81
CA ILE A 195 24.04 -14.95 9.27
C ILE A 195 24.05 -16.43 9.66
N TYR A 196 23.35 -17.26 8.89
CA TYR A 196 23.27 -18.70 9.11
C TYR A 196 23.93 -19.43 7.93
N PRO A 197 25.27 -19.57 7.91
CA PRO A 197 25.94 -20.35 6.87
C PRO A 197 25.52 -21.83 6.90
N LYS A 198 25.70 -22.54 5.79
CA LYS A 198 25.37 -23.99 5.69
C LYS A 198 26.58 -24.81 6.14
N PHE A 199 26.35 -25.90 6.88
CA PHE A 199 27.41 -26.90 7.10
C PHE A 199 27.77 -27.63 5.80
N LYS A 200 29.02 -28.07 5.66
CA LYS A 200 29.35 -29.16 4.73
C LYS A 200 28.92 -30.49 5.33
N LYS A 201 28.79 -31.55 4.52
CA LYS A 201 28.48 -32.89 5.03
C LYS A 201 29.60 -33.37 5.96
N GLY A 202 29.23 -33.92 7.11
CA GLY A 202 30.17 -34.43 8.11
C GLY A 202 29.46 -35.16 9.23
N LYS A 203 30.25 -35.72 10.13
CA LYS A 203 29.80 -36.41 11.34
C LYS A 203 30.71 -36.03 12.50
N ILE A 204 30.12 -35.65 13.62
CA ILE A 204 30.84 -35.55 14.90
C ILE A 204 30.58 -36.84 15.64
N GLN A 205 31.64 -37.53 16.03
CA GLN A 205 31.59 -38.70 16.90
C GLN A 205 31.95 -38.25 18.30
N ILE A 206 31.18 -38.70 19.28
CA ILE A 206 31.46 -38.53 20.70
C ILE A 206 32.07 -39.86 21.13
N LEU A 207 33.30 -39.83 21.62
CA LEU A 207 34.07 -41.00 22.01
C LEU A 207 33.96 -41.27 23.52
N LYS A 208 33.90 -40.19 24.33
CA LYS A 208 33.71 -40.25 25.78
C LYS A 208 32.87 -39.05 26.24
N PRO A 209 32.12 -39.17 27.34
CA PRO A 209 31.92 -40.35 28.19
C PRO A 209 30.95 -41.40 27.61
N TYR A 210 30.23 -41.09 26.53
CA TYR A 210 29.39 -42.06 25.82
C TYR A 210 29.75 -42.12 24.34
N PHE A 211 29.40 -43.24 23.69
CA PHE A 211 29.58 -43.38 22.25
C PHE A 211 28.36 -42.82 21.51
N GLY A 212 28.56 -41.70 20.80
CA GLY A 212 27.50 -40.95 20.12
C GLY A 212 27.92 -40.47 18.74
N GLY A 213 26.96 -40.13 17.88
CA GLY A 213 27.25 -39.72 16.51
C GLY A 213 26.24 -38.75 15.93
N ILE A 214 26.64 -37.51 15.72
CA ILE A 214 25.81 -36.46 15.14
C ILE A 214 26.16 -36.34 13.65
N THR A 215 25.29 -36.83 12.78
CA THR A 215 25.42 -36.63 11.34
C THR A 215 24.75 -35.33 10.92
N PHE A 216 25.43 -34.54 10.09
CA PHE A 216 24.89 -33.29 9.59
C PHE A 216 25.19 -33.09 8.12
N ASN A 217 24.31 -32.35 7.47
CA ASN A 217 24.34 -32.08 6.03
C ASN A 217 24.13 -30.58 5.77
N ARG A 218 24.10 -30.20 4.48
CA ARG A 218 23.92 -28.81 4.03
C ARG A 218 22.63 -28.13 4.48
N LYS A 219 21.65 -28.88 5.02
CA LYS A 219 20.40 -28.33 5.55
C LYS A 219 20.56 -27.80 6.97
N ALA A 220 21.54 -28.32 7.73
CA ALA A 220 21.83 -27.84 9.07
C ALA A 220 22.57 -26.49 9.04
N LYS A 221 22.26 -25.64 10.02
CA LYS A 221 22.81 -24.28 10.17
C LYS A 221 23.48 -24.06 11.52
N LEU A 222 23.04 -24.81 12.53
CA LEU A 222 23.57 -24.81 13.89
C LEU A 222 23.47 -26.22 14.47
N ILE A 223 24.46 -26.63 15.25
CA ILE A 223 24.38 -27.84 16.09
C ILE A 223 24.57 -27.38 17.53
N VAL A 224 23.70 -27.82 18.42
CA VAL A 224 23.73 -27.48 19.84
C VAL A 224 23.75 -28.78 20.63
N LEU A 225 24.77 -28.96 21.45
CA LEU A 225 24.87 -30.04 22.42
C LEU A 225 24.32 -29.50 23.75
N THR A 226 23.31 -30.13 24.33
CA THR A 226 22.57 -29.58 25.49
C THR A 226 22.05 -30.69 26.40
N ALA A 227 21.87 -30.41 27.69
CA ALA A 227 21.20 -31.35 28.61
C ALA A 227 19.70 -31.45 28.39
N THR A 228 19.08 -30.41 27.83
CA THR A 228 17.61 -30.28 27.80
C THR A 228 17.05 -30.42 26.40
N GLN A 229 15.92 -31.11 26.27
CA GLN A 229 15.26 -31.26 24.98
C GLN A 229 14.67 -29.92 24.53
N LYS A 230 15.24 -29.36 23.45
CA LYS A 230 14.73 -28.15 22.81
C LYS A 230 14.09 -28.48 21.48
N LYS A 231 12.85 -28.05 21.26
CA LYS A 231 12.14 -28.17 19.97
C LYS A 231 12.22 -26.85 19.20
N GLN A 232 12.66 -26.92 17.95
CA GLN A 232 12.66 -25.75 17.06
C GLN A 232 11.26 -25.50 16.49
N LYS A 233 10.67 -24.33 16.78
CA LYS A 233 9.39 -23.91 16.18
C LYS A 233 9.49 -23.83 14.65
N LEU A 234 8.40 -24.14 13.95
CA LEU A 234 8.37 -24.20 12.48
C LEU A 234 8.76 -22.87 11.83
N LEU A 235 8.23 -21.75 12.33
CA LEU A 235 8.63 -20.40 11.88
C LEU A 235 10.12 -20.16 12.09
N ASN A 236 10.65 -20.45 13.29
CA ASN A 236 12.07 -20.30 13.57
C ASN A 236 12.91 -21.14 12.58
N LYS A 237 12.52 -22.38 12.31
CA LYS A 237 13.18 -23.25 11.31
C LYS A 237 13.16 -22.68 9.90
N VAL A 238 12.07 -22.01 9.50
CA VAL A 238 12.00 -21.31 8.22
C VAL A 238 13.01 -20.15 8.20
N PHE A 239 13.06 -19.29 9.23
CA PHE A 239 13.95 -18.13 9.24
C PHE A 239 15.44 -18.47 9.45
N THR A 240 15.76 -19.35 10.39
CA THR A 240 17.16 -19.66 10.79
C THR A 240 17.71 -20.93 10.12
N GLY A 241 16.84 -21.79 9.58
CA GLY A 241 17.21 -23.10 9.03
C GLY A 241 17.23 -24.19 10.10
N LYS A 242 17.64 -25.41 9.73
CA LYS A 242 17.59 -26.56 10.65
C LYS A 242 18.66 -26.42 11.74
N VAL A 243 18.23 -26.43 13.00
CA VAL A 243 19.11 -26.63 14.16
C VAL A 243 19.05 -28.10 14.56
N ILE A 244 20.20 -28.71 14.78
CA ILE A 244 20.30 -30.07 15.33
C ILE A 244 20.60 -29.94 16.81
N TYR A 245 19.75 -30.54 17.64
CA TYR A 245 19.97 -30.64 19.08
C TYR A 245 20.40 -32.06 19.40
N GLU A 246 21.59 -32.22 19.96
CA GLU A 246 22.00 -33.45 20.62
C GLU A 246 21.71 -33.28 22.10
N VAL A 247 20.89 -34.17 22.66
CA VAL A 247 20.43 -34.06 24.04
C VAL A 247 21.08 -35.17 24.85
N ASN A 248 21.90 -34.79 25.83
CA ASN A 248 22.48 -35.73 26.78
C ASN A 248 22.72 -35.04 28.13
N THR A 249 22.37 -35.71 29.22
CA THR A 249 22.45 -35.17 30.59
C THR A 249 23.86 -34.79 31.03
N MET A 250 24.91 -35.28 30.36
CA MET A 250 26.29 -34.87 30.63
C MET A 250 26.59 -33.41 30.25
N TYR A 251 25.80 -32.81 29.35
CA TYR A 251 26.05 -31.44 28.93
C TYR A 251 25.49 -30.46 29.97
N GLN A 252 26.31 -30.07 30.94
CA GLN A 252 25.92 -29.09 31.96
C GLN A 252 25.49 -27.75 31.35
N GLU A 253 26.18 -27.31 30.30
CA GLU A 253 25.85 -26.11 29.52
C GLU A 253 25.90 -26.36 28.01
N ASP A 254 25.23 -25.47 27.26
CA ASP A 254 25.10 -25.60 25.81
C ASP A 254 26.44 -25.38 25.09
N ILE A 255 26.94 -26.42 24.41
CA ILE A 255 28.06 -26.31 23.47
C ILE A 255 27.51 -26.04 22.07
N ILE A 256 27.95 -24.95 21.44
CA ILE A 256 27.40 -24.50 20.17
C ILE A 256 28.43 -24.68 19.07
N LEU A 257 28.07 -25.44 18.04
CA LEU A 257 28.87 -25.62 16.83
C LEU A 257 28.25 -24.85 15.67
N ARG A 258 29.08 -24.06 14.97
CA ARG A 258 28.72 -23.26 13.80
C ARG A 258 29.60 -23.64 12.60
N PRO A 259 29.14 -23.40 11.36
CA PRO A 259 29.98 -23.61 10.20
C PRO A 259 31.17 -22.65 10.20
N GLY A 260 32.38 -23.18 10.01
CA GLY A 260 33.60 -22.40 9.77
C GLY A 260 33.84 -22.18 8.27
N ARG A 261 34.96 -21.51 7.94
CA ARG A 261 35.44 -21.43 6.55
C ARG A 261 35.97 -22.82 6.14
N GLY A 262 35.73 -23.21 4.88
CA GLY A 262 36.18 -24.50 4.37
C GLY A 262 35.41 -25.68 4.96
N SER A 263 36.13 -26.71 5.39
CA SER A 263 35.58 -27.90 6.07
C SER A 263 35.79 -27.85 7.58
N LYS A 264 35.88 -26.65 8.17
CA LYS A 264 36.09 -26.47 9.62
C LYS A 264 34.77 -26.18 10.34
N LEU A 265 34.69 -26.51 11.63
CA LEU A 265 33.56 -26.15 12.50
C LEU A 265 34.02 -25.15 13.56
N LYS A 266 33.33 -24.02 13.70
CA LYS A 266 33.55 -23.09 14.81
C LYS A 266 32.88 -23.64 16.05
N ILE A 267 33.63 -23.78 17.14
CA ILE A 267 33.09 -24.16 18.44
C ILE A 267 32.96 -22.93 19.34
N LYS A 268 31.82 -22.80 20.01
CA LYS A 268 31.63 -21.87 21.12
C LYS A 268 31.35 -22.71 22.37
N LEU A 269 32.28 -22.62 23.30
CA LEU A 269 32.24 -23.32 24.58
C LEU A 269 31.55 -22.46 25.65
N PRO A 270 30.98 -23.08 26.70
CA PRO A 270 30.54 -22.37 27.89
C PRO A 270 31.71 -21.71 28.63
N ILE A 271 31.39 -20.77 29.51
CA ILE A 271 32.41 -20.04 30.28
C ILE A 271 33.08 -21.01 31.24
N GLY A 272 34.42 -21.10 31.22
CA GLY A 272 35.19 -22.02 32.07
C GLY A 272 35.55 -23.35 31.42
N ALA A 273 34.94 -23.71 30.28
CA ALA A 273 35.35 -24.89 29.52
C ALA A 273 36.65 -24.66 28.75
N ARG A 274 37.50 -25.69 28.69
CA ARG A 274 38.77 -25.70 27.97
C ARG A 274 38.75 -26.79 26.92
N ILE A 275 39.36 -26.54 25.76
CA ILE A 275 39.51 -27.52 24.69
C ILE A 275 41.00 -27.81 24.46
N SER A 276 41.33 -29.08 24.28
CA SER A 276 42.67 -29.57 23.95
C SER A 276 42.65 -30.35 22.63
N PRO A 277 43.48 -29.98 21.64
CA PRO A 277 44.33 -28.78 21.61
C PRO A 277 43.50 -27.48 21.62
N SER A 278 44.07 -26.38 22.10
CA SER A 278 43.38 -25.08 22.20
C SER A 278 43.08 -24.52 20.80
N VAL A 279 41.83 -24.64 20.38
CA VAL A 279 41.38 -24.21 19.05
C VAL A 279 39.99 -23.58 19.09
N ILE A 280 39.75 -22.63 18.19
CA ILE A 280 38.42 -22.04 17.95
C ILE A 280 37.69 -22.79 16.82
N ASN A 281 38.45 -23.49 15.96
CA ASN A 281 37.92 -24.24 14.82
C ASN A 281 38.34 -25.70 14.90
N LEU A 282 37.38 -26.61 14.86
CA LEU A 282 37.59 -28.05 14.71
C LEU A 282 37.84 -28.37 13.24
N GLU A 283 38.88 -29.15 13.00
CA GLU A 283 39.28 -29.63 11.68
C GLU A 283 38.89 -31.09 11.50
N LYS A 284 38.66 -31.48 10.25
CA LYS A 284 38.28 -32.86 9.94
C LYS A 284 39.40 -33.83 10.31
N PHE A 285 38.98 -35.02 10.71
CA PHE A 285 39.79 -36.17 11.11
C PHE A 285 40.60 -36.00 12.39
N ASN A 286 40.44 -34.87 13.11
CA ASN A 286 41.10 -34.62 14.37
C ASN A 286 40.21 -34.96 15.58
N LYS A 287 40.86 -35.33 16.67
CA LYS A 287 40.26 -35.58 17.99
C LYS A 287 40.47 -34.37 18.89
N TYR A 288 39.47 -34.06 19.70
CA TYR A 288 39.47 -32.95 20.63
C TYR A 288 38.90 -33.39 21.97
N SER A 289 39.52 -32.94 23.06
CA SER A 289 39.02 -33.15 24.42
C SER A 289 38.52 -31.83 24.97
N ILE A 290 37.26 -31.78 25.38
CA ILE A 290 36.63 -30.63 26.02
C ILE A 290 36.51 -30.95 27.50
N GLN A 291 37.19 -30.18 28.35
CA GLN A 291 37.13 -30.30 29.80
C GLN A 291 36.25 -29.19 30.35
N TYR A 292 35.28 -29.57 31.18
CA TYR A 292 34.44 -28.64 31.92
C TYR A 292 34.27 -29.16 33.34
N ASN A 293 34.69 -28.38 34.34
CA ASN A 293 34.76 -28.82 35.73
C ASN A 293 35.58 -30.13 35.85
N ASN A 294 34.97 -31.21 36.33
CA ASN A 294 35.59 -32.54 36.49
C ASN A 294 35.22 -33.52 35.36
N GLU A 295 34.48 -33.07 34.35
CA GLU A 295 34.02 -33.91 33.25
C GLU A 295 34.85 -33.64 31.98
N SER A 296 35.09 -34.70 31.21
CA SER A 296 35.79 -34.62 29.94
C SER A 296 34.99 -35.27 28.82
N ILE A 297 34.87 -34.55 27.71
CA ILE A 297 34.14 -34.98 26.53
C ILE A 297 35.14 -35.09 25.39
N GLU A 298 35.35 -36.30 24.89
CA GLU A 298 36.20 -36.53 23.72
C GLU A 298 35.32 -36.57 22.47
N ILE A 299 35.61 -35.70 21.50
CA ILE A 299 34.93 -35.66 20.21
C ILE A 299 35.92 -35.85 19.06
N GLN A 300 35.45 -36.49 17.99
CA GLN A 300 36.17 -36.59 16.72
C GLN A 300 35.31 -36.04 15.59
N TYR A 301 35.86 -35.12 14.81
CA TYR A 301 35.17 -34.59 13.64
C TYR A 301 35.59 -35.36 12.39
N SER A 302 34.62 -35.84 11.59
CA SER A 302 34.79 -36.57 10.32
C SER A 302 34.03 -35.93 9.16
#